data_AF-A0A3D3X0G3-F1
#
_entry.id   AF-A0A3D3X0G3-F1
#
_cell.length_a   1.000
_cell.length_b   1.000
_cell.length_c   1.000
_cell.angle_alpha   90.00
_cell.angle_beta   90.00
_cell.angle_gamma   90.00
#
_symmetry.space_group_name_H-M   'P 1'
#
loop_
_entity.id
_entity.type
_entity.pdbx_description
1 polymer ?
#
loop_
_entity_poly.entity_id
_entity_poly.type
_entity_poly.pdbx_seq_one_letter_code
_entity_poly.pdbx_strand_id
1 'polypeptide(L)'
;MKRVLWIVAIAMLAVCLAVSLGVDLVRVHWEAKNKGFVLLVRADETKGIPLLKLAEAGIGAVAIRASSLREENGLSPTTIHRQGLKAALILDRPFPQGVEIKGQFTFVWEEGNLAPDDPLLIELLNQGSILIQREFTETSFARNLWNAGFHRVVRGHEIPREELLRASRTAILARWERAVRERGIRALILSPIPGDDPKEILKYYHEVTARIADGGYHLGNLSLPPPEPDWPVAIVFHLGISALVLLVSLNLFGHLPLACLLLSLNVGALALGMRGIILRQIDALLLALLAPTYGGLLLLPHVRSGWRSGARFLLLFSAISLSAGIFLGAILAHPAFLVKVAQFRGVKTALLLPPFVGVILYSRSTGWEWLRRLLRSSRDLLGALLLLASIATVTFILLRSGNTDGLARLYRGG
;
A
#
# COMPACT_ATOMS: atom_id res chain seq x y z
N MET A 1 -17.10 -0.30 -38.91
CA MET A 1 -16.92 -1.02 -37.62
C MET A 1 -15.72 -0.54 -36.80
N LYS A 2 -14.46 -0.64 -37.31
CA LYS A 2 -13.25 -0.26 -36.54
C LYS A 2 -13.24 1.16 -35.96
N ARG A 3 -13.63 2.19 -36.74
CA ARG A 3 -13.71 3.59 -36.26
C ARG A 3 -14.72 3.76 -35.13
N VAL A 4 -15.89 3.14 -35.24
CA VAL A 4 -16.95 3.21 -34.20
C VAL A 4 -16.43 2.59 -32.90
N LEU A 5 -15.83 1.40 -32.96
CA LEU A 5 -15.23 0.74 -31.79
C LEU A 5 -14.13 1.57 -31.13
N TRP A 6 -13.29 2.24 -31.94
CA TRP A 6 -12.26 3.13 -31.43
C TRP A 6 -12.85 4.35 -30.69
N ILE A 7 -13.87 5.00 -31.26
CA ILE A 7 -14.56 6.14 -30.63
C ILE A 7 -15.21 5.71 -29.31
N VAL A 8 -15.91 4.58 -29.31
CA VAL A 8 -16.58 4.04 -28.11
C VAL A 8 -15.55 3.71 -27.02
N ALA A 9 -14.43 3.07 -27.38
CA ALA A 9 -13.40 2.73 -26.41
C ALA A 9 -12.74 3.97 -25.78
N ILE A 10 -12.50 5.03 -26.56
CA ILE A 10 -11.98 6.29 -26.02
C ILE A 10 -12.99 6.98 -25.13
N ALA A 11 -14.27 7.00 -25.51
CA ALA A 11 -15.33 7.54 -24.67
C ALA A 11 -15.39 6.79 -23.32
N MET A 12 -15.28 5.46 -23.34
CA MET A 12 -15.23 4.65 -22.13
C MET A 12 -14.01 4.99 -21.26
N LEU A 13 -12.81 5.13 -21.84
CA LEU A 13 -11.63 5.54 -21.09
C LEU A 13 -11.75 6.93 -20.48
N ALA A 14 -12.39 7.88 -21.18
CA ALA A 14 -12.66 9.21 -20.64
C ALA A 14 -13.61 9.17 -19.45
N VAL A 15 -14.69 8.38 -19.52
CA VAL A 15 -15.60 8.13 -18.39
C VAL A 15 -14.84 7.52 -17.22
N CYS A 16 -14.02 6.49 -17.47
CA CYS A 16 -13.23 5.84 -16.43
C CYS A 16 -12.26 6.79 -15.74
N LEU A 17 -11.60 7.67 -16.50
CA LEU A 17 -10.70 8.67 -15.94
C LEU A 17 -11.45 9.69 -15.06
N ALA A 18 -12.63 10.14 -15.50
CA ALA A 18 -13.48 11.03 -14.70
C ALA A 18 -13.94 10.37 -13.39
N VAL A 19 -14.37 9.11 -13.44
CA VAL A 19 -14.74 8.33 -12.24
C VAL A 19 -13.52 8.10 -11.34
N SER A 20 -12.35 7.84 -11.92
CA SER A 20 -11.10 7.66 -11.17
C SER A 20 -10.73 8.91 -10.37
N LEU A 21 -10.83 10.09 -10.99
CA LEU A 21 -10.65 11.37 -10.32
C LEU A 21 -11.64 11.56 -9.17
N GLY A 22 -12.91 11.19 -9.37
CA GLY A 22 -13.93 11.22 -8.32
C GLY A 22 -13.56 10.35 -7.11
N VAL A 23 -13.15 9.10 -7.35
CA VAL A 23 -12.69 8.17 -6.30
C VAL A 23 -11.48 8.72 -5.55
N ASP A 24 -10.49 9.24 -6.27
CA ASP A 24 -9.29 9.81 -5.67
C ASP A 24 -9.61 11.07 -4.85
N LEU A 25 -10.50 11.95 -5.32
CA LEU A 25 -10.95 13.14 -4.58
C LEU A 25 -11.69 12.77 -3.30
N VAL A 26 -12.60 11.78 -3.36
CA VAL A 26 -13.30 11.25 -2.18
C VAL A 26 -12.29 10.70 -1.17
N ARG A 27 -11.28 9.95 -1.64
CA ARG A 27 -10.20 9.43 -0.77
C ARG A 27 -9.39 10.54 -0.12
N VAL A 28 -8.99 11.56 -0.88
CA VAL A 28 -8.22 12.70 -0.35
C VAL A 28 -9.05 13.47 0.68
N HIS A 29 -10.33 13.69 0.42
CA HIS A 29 -11.25 14.33 1.36
C HIS A 29 -11.47 13.49 2.63
N TRP A 30 -11.59 12.18 2.48
CA TRP A 30 -11.66 11.25 3.61
C TRP A 30 -10.41 11.39 4.49
N GLU A 31 -9.22 11.28 3.90
CA GLU A 31 -7.94 11.38 4.60
C GLU A 31 -7.77 12.75 5.31
N ALA A 32 -8.20 13.85 4.67
CA ALA A 32 -8.13 15.18 5.26
C ALA A 32 -9.00 15.33 6.52
N LYS A 33 -10.17 14.66 6.56
CA LYS A 33 -11.07 14.65 7.72
C LYS A 33 -10.67 13.63 8.79
N ASN A 34 -9.96 12.58 8.40
CA ASN A 34 -9.69 11.41 9.22
C ASN A 34 -8.21 11.32 9.61
N LYS A 35 -7.79 12.26 10.47
CA LYS A 35 -6.42 12.41 10.97
C LYS A 35 -6.23 11.91 12.41
N GLY A 36 -7.07 10.97 12.85
CA GLY A 36 -7.01 10.41 14.20
C GLY A 36 -5.96 9.31 14.31
N PHE A 37 -5.04 9.40 15.27
CA PHE A 37 -3.99 8.42 15.53
C PHE A 37 -3.90 8.03 17.01
N VAL A 38 -3.21 6.93 17.30
CA VAL A 38 -2.98 6.45 18.66
C VAL A 38 -1.52 6.07 18.87
N LEU A 39 -0.96 6.46 20.01
CA LEU A 39 0.31 5.95 20.51
C LEU A 39 0.04 4.81 21.46
N LEU A 40 0.73 3.70 21.25
CA LEU A 40 0.71 2.53 22.10
C LEU A 40 2.11 2.30 22.66
N VAL A 41 2.19 1.83 23.89
CA VAL A 41 3.43 1.32 24.50
C VAL A 41 3.20 -0.10 25.00
N ARG A 42 4.27 -0.89 25.08
CA ARG A 42 4.21 -2.23 25.65
C ARG A 42 4.41 -2.16 27.17
N ALA A 43 3.55 -2.84 27.92
CA ALA A 43 3.57 -2.79 29.37
C ALA A 43 4.88 -3.35 29.98
N ASP A 44 5.49 -4.33 29.32
CA ASP A 44 6.77 -4.93 29.71
C ASP A 44 7.97 -3.97 29.52
N GLU A 45 7.90 -3.09 28.51
CA GLU A 45 8.95 -2.10 28.22
C GLU A 45 8.83 -0.82 29.06
N THR A 46 7.65 -0.51 29.59
CA THR A 46 7.41 0.68 30.44
C THR A 46 7.25 0.35 31.92
N LYS A 47 7.80 -0.79 32.38
CA LYS A 47 7.79 -1.17 33.79
C LYS A 47 8.43 -0.07 34.64
N GLY A 48 7.73 0.34 35.70
CA GLY A 48 8.18 1.41 36.61
C GLY A 48 7.69 2.82 36.24
N ILE A 49 7.06 3.02 35.09
CA ILE A 49 6.41 4.29 34.74
C ILE A 49 4.93 4.22 35.14
N PRO A 50 4.42 5.12 35.99
CA PRO A 50 3.00 5.15 36.33
C PRO A 50 2.12 5.38 35.09
N LEU A 51 1.01 4.64 34.99
CA LEU A 51 0.07 4.76 33.87
C LEU A 51 -0.42 6.20 33.65
N LEU A 52 -0.70 6.94 34.73
CA LEU A 52 -1.10 8.33 34.66
C LEU A 52 -0.05 9.20 33.94
N LYS A 53 1.25 8.95 34.18
CA LYS A 53 2.35 9.67 33.53
C LYS A 53 2.44 9.33 32.05
N LEU A 54 2.15 8.09 31.66
CA LEU A 54 2.06 7.70 30.25
C LEU A 54 0.90 8.45 29.55
N ALA A 55 -0.26 8.53 30.19
CA ALA A 55 -1.40 9.29 29.66
C ALA A 55 -1.09 10.78 29.50
N GLU A 56 -0.45 11.40 30.51
CA GLU A 56 0.04 12.79 30.45
C GLU A 56 1.05 13.03 29.32
N ALA A 57 1.85 12.02 28.97
CA ALA A 57 2.81 12.08 27.85
C ALA A 57 2.17 11.86 26.46
N GLY A 58 0.84 11.69 26.39
CA GLY A 58 0.10 11.52 25.13
C GLY A 58 -0.04 10.07 24.67
N ILE A 59 0.32 9.09 25.50
CA ILE A 59 0.04 7.68 25.21
C ILE A 59 -1.47 7.45 25.27
N GLY A 60 -2.02 6.79 24.25
CA GLY A 60 -3.45 6.50 24.15
C GLY A 60 -3.80 5.05 24.51
N ALA A 61 -2.83 4.14 24.49
CA ALA A 61 -3.05 2.74 24.84
C ALA A 61 -1.82 2.07 25.45
N VAL A 62 -2.07 1.06 26.28
CA VAL A 62 -1.03 0.18 26.85
C VAL A 62 -1.32 -1.24 26.43
N ALA A 63 -0.30 -1.91 25.91
CA ALA A 63 -0.41 -3.26 25.39
C ALA A 63 0.14 -4.30 26.34
N ILE A 64 -0.64 -5.34 26.57
CA ILE A 64 -0.32 -6.45 27.47
C ILE A 64 -0.07 -7.69 26.60
N ARG A 65 0.95 -8.50 26.93
CA ARG A 65 1.14 -9.80 26.29
C ARG A 65 0.10 -10.78 26.76
N ALA A 66 -0.52 -11.52 25.85
CA ALA A 66 -1.52 -12.50 26.20
C ALA A 66 -0.95 -13.52 27.20
N SER A 67 0.31 -13.95 27.03
CA SER A 67 1.01 -14.82 27.98
C SER A 67 1.03 -14.32 29.44
N SER A 68 1.10 -13.00 29.65
CA SER A 68 1.16 -12.37 30.97
C SER A 68 -0.20 -12.19 31.66
N LEU A 69 -1.32 -12.40 30.96
CA LEU A 69 -2.66 -12.26 31.56
C LEU A 69 -2.97 -13.28 32.66
N ARG A 70 -2.18 -14.36 32.75
CA ARG A 70 -2.34 -15.39 33.80
C ARG A 70 -1.54 -15.10 35.06
N GLU A 71 -0.70 -14.07 35.05
CA GLU A 71 0.07 -13.67 36.23
C GLU A 71 -0.87 -12.97 37.22
N GLU A 72 -0.92 -13.41 38.48
CA GLU A 72 -1.81 -12.84 39.50
C GLU A 72 -1.57 -11.33 39.75
N ASN A 73 -0.36 -10.84 39.45
CA ASN A 73 0.04 -9.44 39.53
C ASN A 73 0.10 -8.74 38.15
N GLY A 74 -0.45 -9.38 37.12
CA GLY A 74 -0.48 -8.85 35.76
C GLY A 74 -1.34 -7.59 35.66
N LEU A 75 -0.93 -6.66 34.78
CA LEU A 75 -1.68 -5.44 34.53
C LEU A 75 -3.05 -5.79 33.91
N SER A 76 -4.15 -5.43 34.58
CA SER A 76 -5.49 -5.72 34.07
C SER A 76 -6.00 -4.62 33.12
N PRO A 77 -6.85 -4.95 32.13
CA PRO A 77 -7.50 -3.96 31.27
C PRO A 77 -8.30 -2.92 32.07
N THR A 78 -8.97 -3.36 33.15
CA THR A 78 -9.74 -2.47 34.02
C THR A 78 -8.88 -1.41 34.71
N THR A 79 -7.64 -1.75 35.08
CA THR A 79 -6.68 -0.80 35.66
C THR A 79 -6.21 0.22 34.64
N ILE A 80 -5.98 -0.21 33.39
CA ILE A 80 -5.62 0.68 32.27
C ILE A 80 -6.75 1.69 32.00
N HIS A 81 -7.99 1.20 31.86
CA HIS A 81 -9.15 2.04 31.57
C HIS A 81 -9.43 3.08 32.66
N ARG A 82 -9.19 2.75 33.94
CA ARG A 82 -9.33 3.72 35.06
C ARG A 82 -8.41 4.93 34.94
N GLN A 83 -7.33 4.82 34.18
CA GLN A 83 -6.37 5.91 33.95
C GLN A 83 -6.63 6.66 32.63
N GLY A 84 -7.78 6.42 31.97
CA GLY A 84 -8.13 7.05 30.69
C GLY A 84 -7.40 6.48 29.48
N LEU A 85 -6.65 5.39 29.67
CA LEU A 85 -5.92 4.69 28.61
C LEU A 85 -6.75 3.55 28.05
N LYS A 86 -6.54 3.20 26.77
CA LYS A 86 -7.12 2.00 26.15
C LYS A 86 -6.24 0.79 26.40
N ALA A 87 -6.85 -0.38 26.61
CA ALA A 87 -6.12 -1.65 26.68
C ALA A 87 -5.90 -2.23 25.27
N ALA A 88 -4.69 -2.71 25.00
CA ALA A 88 -4.35 -3.46 23.80
C ALA A 88 -3.81 -4.85 24.18
N LEU A 89 -4.00 -5.84 23.30
CA LEU A 89 -3.51 -7.19 23.51
C LEU A 89 -2.51 -7.60 22.43
N ILE A 90 -1.39 -8.16 22.87
CA ILE A 90 -0.36 -8.75 22.02
C ILE A 90 -0.53 -10.26 22.07
N LEU A 91 -0.88 -10.86 20.94
CA LEU A 91 -1.00 -12.30 20.83
C LEU A 91 0.38 -12.88 20.50
N ASP A 92 1.09 -13.33 21.54
CA ASP A 92 2.49 -13.75 21.49
C ASP A 92 2.67 -15.28 21.44
N ARG A 93 1.59 -16.04 21.66
CA ARG A 93 1.57 -17.51 21.54
C ARG A 93 0.13 -18.01 21.28
N PRO A 94 -0.04 -19.22 20.72
CA PRO A 94 -1.34 -19.89 20.65
C PRO A 94 -2.03 -19.95 22.01
N PHE A 95 -3.31 -19.56 22.05
CA PHE A 95 -4.10 -19.58 23.28
C PHE A 95 -5.04 -20.80 23.30
N PRO A 96 -5.11 -21.54 24.42
CA PRO A 96 -6.06 -22.67 24.54
C PRO A 96 -7.50 -22.19 24.38
N GLN A 97 -8.36 -23.05 23.81
CA GLN A 97 -9.80 -22.83 23.78
C GLN A 97 -10.37 -22.69 25.20
N GLY A 98 -11.34 -21.78 25.39
CA GLY A 98 -12.08 -21.62 26.65
C GLY A 98 -11.43 -20.71 27.70
N VAL A 99 -10.37 -19.96 27.36
CA VAL A 99 -9.84 -18.92 28.25
C VAL A 99 -10.76 -17.71 28.20
N GLU A 100 -11.54 -17.51 29.26
CA GLU A 100 -12.34 -16.30 29.44
C GLU A 100 -11.42 -15.12 29.76
N ILE A 101 -11.26 -14.20 28.82
CA ILE A 101 -10.51 -12.97 29.06
C ILE A 101 -11.43 -11.93 29.69
N LYS A 102 -11.13 -11.59 30.95
CA LYS A 102 -11.83 -10.54 31.67
C LYS A 102 -11.34 -9.17 31.20
N GLY A 103 -12.22 -8.43 30.53
CA GLY A 103 -12.02 -7.02 30.20
C GLY A 103 -12.01 -6.74 28.70
N GLN A 104 -12.30 -5.49 28.35
CA GLN A 104 -12.41 -5.06 26.97
C GLN A 104 -11.05 -4.59 26.44
N PHE A 105 -10.61 -5.16 25.33
CA PHE A 105 -9.44 -4.70 24.58
C PHE A 105 -9.91 -3.89 23.36
N THR A 106 -9.30 -2.73 23.14
CA THR A 106 -9.62 -1.89 21.98
C THR A 106 -8.79 -2.28 20.77
N PHE A 107 -7.56 -2.75 21.00
CA PHE A 107 -6.59 -3.08 19.94
C PHE A 107 -6.03 -4.47 20.14
N VAL A 108 -5.71 -5.15 19.03
CA VAL A 108 -5.04 -6.44 19.05
C VAL A 108 -4.03 -6.53 17.92
N TRP A 109 -2.90 -7.20 18.14
CA TRP A 109 -1.98 -7.60 17.07
C TRP A 109 -1.27 -8.90 17.38
N GLU A 110 -0.69 -9.49 16.33
CA GLU A 110 0.01 -10.76 16.37
C GLU A 110 1.54 -10.57 16.41
N GLU A 111 2.19 -11.39 17.22
CA GLU A 111 3.65 -11.55 17.30
C GLU A 111 4.09 -13.01 17.39
N GLY A 112 3.27 -13.85 18.05
CA GLY A 112 3.46 -15.28 18.02
C GLY A 112 2.85 -15.81 16.75
N ASN A 113 3.57 -16.67 16.02
CA ASN A 113 3.15 -17.31 14.77
C ASN A 113 1.81 -18.05 14.94
N LEU A 114 0.72 -17.29 14.85
CA LEU A 114 -0.63 -17.69 15.24
C LEU A 114 -1.43 -18.09 14.03
N ALA A 115 -2.29 -19.09 14.23
CA ALA A 115 -3.26 -19.44 13.22
C ALA A 115 -4.34 -18.34 13.14
N PRO A 116 -4.82 -17.94 11.94
CA PRO A 116 -5.86 -16.91 11.80
C PRO A 116 -7.19 -17.27 12.45
N ASP A 117 -7.44 -18.56 12.71
CA ASP A 117 -8.61 -19.11 13.39
C ASP A 117 -8.38 -19.28 14.91
N ASP A 118 -7.35 -18.65 15.48
CA ASP A 118 -7.13 -18.64 16.92
C ASP A 118 -8.40 -18.17 17.66
N PRO A 119 -8.96 -18.99 18.57
CA PRO A 119 -10.26 -18.73 19.18
C PRO A 119 -10.32 -17.40 19.93
N LEU A 120 -9.22 -17.03 20.59
CA LEU A 120 -9.14 -15.81 21.36
C LEU A 120 -9.14 -14.60 20.43
N LEU A 121 -8.36 -14.65 19.36
CA LEU A 121 -8.36 -13.61 18.34
C LEU A 121 -9.76 -13.38 17.77
N ILE A 122 -10.44 -14.46 17.36
CA ILE A 122 -11.78 -14.37 16.78
C ILE A 122 -12.77 -13.73 17.77
N GLU A 123 -12.71 -14.13 19.04
CA GLU A 123 -13.53 -13.54 20.09
C GLU A 123 -13.28 -12.03 20.24
N LEU A 124 -12.01 -11.61 20.31
CA LEU A 124 -11.63 -10.20 20.41
C LEU A 124 -12.13 -9.38 19.22
N LEU A 125 -12.05 -9.93 18.01
CA LEU A 125 -12.51 -9.27 16.80
C LEU A 125 -14.04 -9.18 16.74
N ASN A 126 -14.76 -10.23 17.18
CA ASN A 126 -16.23 -10.22 17.31
C ASN A 126 -16.71 -9.20 18.34
N GLN A 127 -15.96 -9.01 19.43
CA GLN A 127 -16.20 -7.95 20.42
C GLN A 127 -15.86 -6.53 19.90
N GLY A 128 -15.34 -6.42 18.68
CA GLY A 128 -15.06 -5.14 18.02
C GLY A 128 -13.67 -4.58 18.27
N SER A 129 -12.71 -5.40 18.70
CA SER A 129 -11.29 -5.01 18.74
C SER A 129 -10.80 -4.63 17.34
N ILE A 130 -9.93 -3.62 17.27
CA ILE A 130 -9.30 -3.20 16.03
C ILE A 130 -7.98 -3.96 15.86
N LEU A 131 -7.83 -4.65 14.73
CA LEU A 131 -6.59 -5.33 14.38
C LEU A 131 -5.54 -4.31 13.92
N ILE A 132 -4.36 -4.33 14.52
CA ILE A 132 -3.22 -3.54 14.07
C ILE A 132 -2.35 -4.41 13.17
N GLN A 133 -2.37 -4.16 11.86
CA GLN A 133 -1.43 -4.73 10.91
C GLN A 133 -0.10 -3.98 11.00
N ARG A 134 0.90 -4.58 11.65
CA ARG A 134 2.24 -4.01 11.76
C ARG A 134 2.91 -3.93 10.38
N GLU A 135 3.69 -2.88 10.18
CA GLU A 135 4.53 -2.75 9.00
C GLU A 135 5.71 -3.72 9.09
N PHE A 136 6.11 -4.30 7.95
CA PHE A 136 7.21 -5.27 7.83
C PHE A 136 6.97 -6.65 8.46
N THR A 137 5.72 -6.97 8.86
CA THR A 137 5.31 -8.35 9.19
C THR A 137 4.65 -9.04 8.00
N GLU A 138 4.51 -10.36 8.07
CA GLU A 138 3.81 -11.11 7.04
C GLU A 138 2.35 -10.65 6.91
N THR A 139 1.88 -10.54 5.67
CA THR A 139 0.50 -10.09 5.38
C THR A 139 -0.48 -11.26 5.25
N SER A 140 0.01 -12.50 5.27
CA SER A 140 -0.80 -13.72 5.16
C SER A 140 -1.84 -13.79 6.27
N PHE A 141 -1.43 -13.55 7.51
CA PHE A 141 -2.28 -13.56 8.70
C PHE A 141 -3.47 -12.59 8.58
N ALA A 142 -3.21 -11.28 8.42
CA ALA A 142 -4.30 -10.32 8.30
C ALA A 142 -5.12 -10.47 7.01
N ARG A 143 -4.55 -11.03 5.94
CA ARG A 143 -5.30 -11.33 4.71
C ARG A 143 -6.31 -12.44 4.93
N ASN A 144 -5.96 -13.47 5.70
CA ASN A 144 -6.89 -14.54 6.03
C ASN A 144 -8.04 -14.00 6.88
N LEU A 145 -7.75 -13.16 7.88
CA LEU A 145 -8.78 -12.47 8.68
C LEU A 145 -9.67 -11.56 7.84
N TRP A 146 -9.08 -10.80 6.91
CA TRP A 146 -9.84 -9.96 5.98
C TRP A 146 -10.80 -10.77 5.13
N ASN A 147 -10.34 -11.89 4.56
CA ASN A 147 -11.19 -12.78 3.78
C ASN A 147 -12.29 -13.45 4.61
N ALA A 148 -12.09 -13.60 5.92
CA ALA A 148 -13.09 -14.07 6.87
C ALA A 148 -14.09 -12.97 7.30
N GLY A 149 -13.96 -11.73 6.81
CA GLY A 149 -14.89 -10.63 7.07
C GLY A 149 -14.45 -9.63 8.14
N PHE A 150 -13.27 -9.81 8.73
CA PHE A 150 -12.74 -8.90 9.74
C PHE A 150 -12.06 -7.68 9.12
N HIS A 151 -12.85 -6.65 8.81
CA HIS A 151 -12.37 -5.45 8.10
C HIS A 151 -11.93 -4.28 9.00
N ARG A 152 -12.07 -4.41 10.32
CA ARG A 152 -11.63 -3.39 11.30
C ARG A 152 -10.12 -3.46 11.52
N VAL A 153 -9.37 -3.06 10.50
CA VAL A 153 -7.91 -3.12 10.47
C VAL A 153 -7.31 -1.73 10.30
N VAL A 154 -6.23 -1.44 11.03
CA VAL A 154 -5.41 -0.24 10.87
C VAL A 154 -3.95 -0.62 10.67
N ARG A 155 -3.16 0.29 10.11
CA ARG A 155 -1.72 0.09 9.98
C ARG A 155 -0.97 0.56 11.22
N GLY A 156 -0.14 -0.33 11.73
CA GLY A 156 0.79 -0.11 12.82
C GLY A 156 2.22 0.12 12.32
N HIS A 157 2.98 0.97 13.02
CA HIS A 157 4.42 1.08 12.83
C HIS A 157 5.14 0.99 14.17
N GLU A 158 6.28 0.31 14.15
CA GLU A 158 7.20 0.19 15.25
C GLU A 158 8.61 0.34 14.69
N ILE A 159 9.45 1.16 15.33
CA ILE A 159 10.85 1.31 14.94
C ILE A 159 11.64 0.19 15.63
N PRO A 160 12.39 -0.65 14.89
CA PRO A 160 13.21 -1.69 15.50
C PRO A 160 14.18 -1.12 16.54
N ARG A 161 14.38 -1.86 17.64
CA ARG A 161 15.28 -1.45 18.73
C ARG A 161 16.70 -1.13 18.27
N GLU A 162 17.24 -1.92 17.34
CA GLU A 162 18.56 -1.66 16.74
C GLU A 162 18.64 -0.32 16.00
N GLU A 163 17.53 0.10 15.40
CA GLU A 163 17.46 1.38 14.71
C GLU A 163 17.35 2.54 15.69
N LEU A 164 16.58 2.38 16.78
CA LEU A 164 16.52 3.37 17.87
C LEU A 164 17.90 3.63 18.49
N LEU A 165 18.76 2.61 18.58
CA LEU A 165 20.13 2.74 19.06
C LEU A 165 21.07 3.53 18.14
N ARG A 166 20.86 3.42 16.82
CA ARG A 166 21.77 3.99 15.81
C ARG A 166 21.34 5.36 15.32
N ALA A 167 20.04 5.65 15.38
CA ALA A 167 19.48 6.88 14.85
C ALA A 167 19.52 8.01 15.89
N SER A 168 19.73 9.24 15.42
CA SER A 168 19.55 10.42 16.27
C SER A 168 18.08 10.60 16.66
N ARG A 169 17.83 11.26 17.80
CA ARG A 169 16.48 11.66 18.23
C ARG A 169 15.70 12.39 17.13
N THR A 170 16.35 13.31 16.42
CA THR A 170 15.74 14.05 15.30
C THR A 170 15.35 13.14 14.14
N ALA A 171 16.19 12.15 13.79
CA ALA A 171 15.88 11.19 12.74
C ALA A 171 14.71 10.27 13.13
N ILE A 172 14.63 9.87 14.41
CA ILE A 172 13.51 9.08 14.96
C ILE A 172 12.20 9.87 14.87
N LEU A 173 12.19 11.13 15.32
CA LEU A 173 11.00 12.00 15.22
C LEU A 173 10.55 12.20 13.77
N ALA A 174 11.49 12.44 12.85
CA ALA A 174 11.18 12.56 11.43
C ALA A 174 10.65 11.24 10.83
N ARG A 175 11.06 10.09 11.36
CA ARG A 175 10.55 8.78 10.93
C ARG A 175 9.10 8.56 11.37
N TRP A 176 8.75 8.95 12.60
CA TRP A 176 7.36 8.92 13.06
C TRP A 176 6.45 9.85 12.26
N GLU A 177 6.91 11.07 12.01
CA GLU A 177 6.20 12.02 11.17
C GLU A 177 5.90 11.45 9.77
N ARG A 178 6.91 10.89 9.10
CA ARG A 178 6.73 10.25 7.78
C ARG A 178 5.84 9.00 7.84
N ALA A 179 5.90 8.24 8.93
CA ALA A 179 5.01 7.09 9.12
C ALA A 179 3.54 7.53 9.03
N VAL A 180 3.17 8.59 9.74
CA VAL A 180 1.80 9.09 9.79
C VAL A 180 1.42 9.82 8.51
N ARG A 181 2.26 10.77 8.05
CA ARG A 181 1.97 11.68 6.94
C ARG A 181 2.03 11.04 5.56
N GLU A 182 3.05 10.23 5.31
CA GLU A 182 3.33 9.72 3.96
C GLU A 182 2.82 8.29 3.78
N ARG A 183 2.82 7.51 4.86
CA ARG A 183 2.55 6.06 4.80
C ARG A 183 1.19 5.68 5.36
N GLY A 184 0.38 6.61 5.83
CA GLY A 184 -0.97 6.34 6.32
C GLY A 184 -0.99 5.46 7.58
N ILE A 185 0.06 5.49 8.41
CA ILE A 185 0.09 4.79 9.70
C ILE A 185 -0.81 5.53 10.68
N ARG A 186 -1.55 4.77 11.50
CA ARG A 186 -2.48 5.31 12.50
C ARG A 186 -2.24 4.76 13.91
N ALA A 187 -1.59 3.60 14.03
CA ALA A 187 -1.14 3.04 15.30
C ALA A 187 0.39 3.14 15.39
N LEU A 188 0.91 3.88 16.37
CA LEU A 188 2.34 4.03 16.60
C LEU A 188 2.70 3.25 17.85
N ILE A 189 3.46 2.18 17.70
CA ILE A 189 3.93 1.36 18.82
C ILE A 189 5.31 1.90 19.20
N LEU A 190 5.36 2.65 20.31
CA LEU A 190 6.57 3.28 20.81
C LEU A 190 7.28 2.35 21.78
N SER A 191 8.54 2.09 21.47
CA SER A 191 9.50 1.48 22.40
C SER A 191 10.43 2.55 22.96
N PRO A 192 10.87 2.41 24.22
CA PRO A 192 11.92 3.27 24.79
C PRO A 192 13.18 3.27 23.94
N ILE A 193 13.84 4.43 23.84
CA ILE A 193 15.21 4.48 23.30
C ILE A 193 16.12 3.80 24.34
N PRO A 194 16.92 2.79 23.98
CA PRO A 194 17.68 2.06 24.99
C PRO A 194 18.71 2.96 25.67
N GLY A 195 18.70 2.96 27.01
CA GLY A 195 19.55 3.81 27.84
C GLY A 195 18.84 5.05 28.40
N ASP A 196 17.66 5.41 27.88
CA ASP A 196 16.87 6.51 28.43
C ASP A 196 16.30 6.14 29.81
N ASP A 197 16.32 7.10 30.72
CA ASP A 197 15.64 6.99 32.02
C ASP A 197 14.12 7.28 31.88
N PRO A 198 13.29 7.02 32.93
CA PRO A 198 11.86 7.27 32.86
C PRO A 198 11.45 8.69 32.44
N LYS A 199 12.24 9.73 32.78
CA LYS A 199 11.93 11.11 32.41
C LYS A 199 12.22 11.36 30.93
N GLU A 200 13.34 10.86 30.43
CA GLU A 200 13.69 10.98 29.01
C GLU A 200 12.74 10.17 28.11
N ILE A 201 12.27 9.01 28.57
CA ILE A 201 11.23 8.21 27.89
C ILE A 201 9.92 9.01 27.77
N LEU A 202 9.44 9.60 28.87
CA LEU A 202 8.20 10.39 28.84
C LEU A 202 8.34 11.63 27.95
N LYS A 203 9.51 12.29 27.99
CA LYS A 203 9.83 13.42 27.11
C LYS A 203 9.83 13.01 25.63
N TYR A 204 10.38 11.83 25.31
CA TYR A 204 10.32 11.25 23.96
C TYR A 204 8.90 11.04 23.47
N TYR A 205 8.06 10.40 24.28
CA TYR A 205 6.67 10.16 23.91
C TYR A 205 5.89 11.46 23.70
N HIS A 206 6.15 12.46 24.54
CA HIS A 206 5.57 13.80 24.37
C HIS A 206 6.06 14.50 23.09
N GLU A 207 7.35 14.44 22.78
CA GLU A 207 7.90 15.01 21.54
C GLU A 207 7.32 14.36 20.28
N VAL A 208 7.14 13.03 20.28
CA VAL A 208 6.48 12.32 19.18
C VAL A 208 5.04 12.81 19.02
N THR A 209 4.31 12.91 20.13
CA THR A 209 2.93 13.40 20.15
C THR A 209 2.82 14.81 19.59
N ALA A 210 3.62 15.75 20.11
CA ALA A 210 3.64 17.14 19.69
C ALA A 210 4.00 17.26 18.20
N ARG A 211 5.04 16.55 17.76
CA ARG A 211 5.49 16.58 16.37
C ARG A 211 4.41 16.14 15.37
N ILE A 212 3.62 15.13 15.74
CA ILE A 212 2.53 14.64 14.90
C ILE A 212 1.32 15.58 14.96
N ALA A 213 1.02 16.12 16.15
CA ALA A 213 -0.04 17.10 16.35
C ALA A 213 0.19 18.39 15.55
N ASP A 214 1.42 18.89 15.50
CA ASP A 214 1.83 20.02 14.66
C ASP A 214 1.56 19.78 13.16
N GLY A 215 1.55 18.52 12.73
CA GLY A 215 1.16 18.10 11.37
C GLY A 215 -0.35 18.15 11.10
N GLY A 216 -1.16 18.58 12.08
CA GLY A 216 -2.62 18.65 12.03
C GLY A 216 -3.32 17.32 12.30
N TYR A 217 -2.63 16.36 12.92
CA TYR A 217 -3.22 15.10 13.38
C TYR A 217 -3.67 15.23 14.83
N HIS A 218 -4.63 14.40 15.25
CA HIS A 218 -5.17 14.45 16.60
C HIS A 218 -5.12 13.08 17.28
N LEU A 219 -4.71 13.08 18.55
CA LEU A 219 -4.77 11.89 19.40
C LEU A 219 -6.22 11.45 19.58
N GLY A 220 -6.46 10.13 19.55
CA GLY A 220 -7.73 9.56 20.00
C GLY A 220 -8.34 8.56 19.05
N ASN A 221 -9.54 8.84 18.55
CA ASN A 221 -10.32 7.89 17.76
C ASN A 221 -9.60 7.56 16.45
N LEU A 222 -9.21 6.30 16.30
CA LEU A 222 -8.56 5.82 15.11
C LEU A 222 -9.45 5.99 13.89
N SER A 223 -8.88 6.58 12.86
CA SER A 223 -9.48 6.60 11.54
C SER A 223 -9.38 5.22 10.90
N LEU A 224 -10.53 4.58 10.71
CA LEU A 224 -10.64 3.38 9.88
C LEU A 224 -10.36 3.74 8.41
N PRO A 225 -9.92 2.76 7.59
CA PRO A 225 -9.73 3.00 6.17
C PRO A 225 -11.01 3.55 5.52
N PRO A 226 -10.87 4.31 4.42
CA PRO A 226 -12.04 4.80 3.68
C PRO A 226 -12.94 3.64 3.26
N PRO A 227 -14.24 3.87 3.03
CA PRO A 227 -15.13 2.85 2.51
C PRO A 227 -14.64 2.34 1.15
N GLU A 228 -14.97 1.08 0.84
CA GLU A 228 -14.68 0.54 -0.48
C GLU A 228 -15.46 1.30 -1.57
N PRO A 229 -14.87 1.59 -2.74
CA PRO A 229 -15.64 2.06 -3.88
C PRO A 229 -16.73 1.05 -4.25
N ASP A 230 -17.95 1.53 -4.47
CA ASP A 230 -19.11 0.69 -4.76
C ASP A 230 -18.89 -0.26 -5.96
N TRP A 231 -19.59 -1.38 -5.98
CA TRP A 231 -19.48 -2.38 -7.04
C TRP A 231 -19.71 -1.84 -8.48
N PRO A 232 -20.57 -0.83 -8.75
CA PRO A 232 -20.70 -0.27 -10.09
C PRO A 232 -19.44 0.48 -10.53
N VAL A 233 -18.73 1.12 -9.60
CA VAL A 233 -17.46 1.80 -9.89
C VAL A 233 -16.41 0.78 -10.32
N ALA A 234 -16.35 -0.37 -9.65
CA ALA A 234 -15.46 -1.46 -10.05
C ALA A 234 -15.78 -1.99 -11.46
N ILE A 235 -17.07 -2.08 -11.84
CA ILE A 235 -17.46 -2.46 -13.20
C ILE A 235 -17.02 -1.41 -14.21
N VAL A 236 -17.23 -0.12 -13.94
CA VAL A 236 -16.78 0.96 -14.83
C VAL A 236 -15.28 0.85 -15.07
N PHE A 237 -14.48 0.66 -14.01
CA PHE A 237 -13.04 0.45 -14.14
C PHE A 237 -12.70 -0.74 -15.01
N HIS A 238 -13.33 -1.89 -14.78
CA HIS A 238 -13.10 -3.07 -15.59
C HIS A 238 -13.44 -2.84 -17.08
N LEU A 239 -14.57 -2.18 -17.37
CA LEU A 239 -14.94 -1.81 -18.74
C LEU A 239 -13.93 -0.86 -19.39
N GLY A 240 -13.32 0.05 -18.61
CA GLY A 240 -12.20 0.87 -19.05
C GLY A 240 -10.98 0.05 -19.45
N ILE A 241 -10.62 -0.96 -18.65
CA ILE A 241 -9.52 -1.87 -18.98
C ILE A 241 -9.86 -2.70 -20.22
N SER A 242 -11.09 -3.20 -20.33
CA SER A 242 -11.57 -3.89 -21.53
C SER A 242 -11.48 -3.00 -22.78
N ALA A 243 -11.83 -1.72 -22.67
CA ALA A 243 -11.68 -0.75 -23.75
C ALA A 243 -10.21 -0.52 -24.14
N LEU A 244 -9.30 -0.47 -23.16
CA LEU A 244 -7.86 -0.36 -23.42
C LEU A 244 -7.30 -1.62 -24.11
N VAL A 245 -7.72 -2.82 -23.67
CA VAL A 245 -7.39 -4.10 -24.32
C VAL A 245 -7.83 -4.07 -25.79
N LEU A 246 -9.06 -3.64 -26.05
CA LEU A 246 -9.59 -3.50 -27.41
C LEU A 246 -8.74 -2.54 -28.25
N LEU A 247 -8.42 -1.35 -27.74
CA LEU A 247 -7.61 -0.35 -28.44
C LEU A 247 -6.21 -0.85 -28.77
N VAL A 248 -5.52 -1.46 -27.81
CA VAL A 248 -4.18 -2.03 -28.03
C VAL A 248 -4.24 -3.17 -29.05
N SER A 249 -5.22 -4.07 -28.93
CA SER A 249 -5.37 -5.21 -29.84
C SER A 249 -5.66 -4.78 -31.28
N LEU A 250 -6.53 -3.79 -31.47
CA LEU A 250 -6.83 -3.23 -32.79
C LEU A 250 -5.61 -2.59 -33.44
N ASN A 251 -4.75 -1.92 -32.67
CA ASN A 251 -3.54 -1.28 -33.18
C ASN A 251 -2.39 -2.28 -33.44
N LEU A 252 -2.25 -3.33 -32.61
CA LEU A 252 -1.18 -4.32 -32.77
C LEU A 252 -1.43 -5.31 -33.91
N PHE A 253 -2.64 -5.86 -33.96
CA PHE A 253 -2.95 -7.00 -34.82
C PHE A 253 -3.74 -6.61 -36.07
N GLY A 254 -4.47 -5.49 -36.04
CA GLY A 254 -5.35 -5.08 -37.14
C GLY A 254 -6.53 -6.04 -37.41
N HIS A 255 -6.59 -7.20 -36.73
CA HIS A 255 -7.57 -8.26 -36.93
C HIS A 255 -8.72 -8.14 -35.92
N LEU A 256 -9.90 -7.78 -36.42
CA LEU A 256 -11.05 -7.44 -35.59
C LEU A 256 -11.63 -8.63 -34.80
N PRO A 257 -11.76 -9.86 -35.38
CA PRO A 257 -12.22 -11.02 -34.61
C PRO A 257 -11.33 -11.36 -33.41
N LEU A 258 -10.00 -11.22 -33.53
CA LEU A 258 -9.09 -11.49 -32.43
C LEU A 258 -9.23 -10.43 -31.32
N ALA A 259 -9.38 -9.16 -31.70
CA ALA A 259 -9.63 -8.10 -30.75
C ALA A 259 -10.97 -8.30 -30.00
N CYS A 260 -12.01 -8.74 -30.71
CA CYS A 260 -13.29 -9.10 -30.10
C CYS A 260 -13.18 -10.34 -29.19
N LEU A 261 -12.38 -11.34 -29.56
CA LEU A 261 -12.14 -12.51 -28.72
C LEU A 261 -11.45 -12.12 -27.41
N LEU A 262 -10.35 -11.35 -27.47
CA LEU A 262 -9.63 -10.88 -26.28
C LEU A 262 -10.51 -9.98 -25.39
N LEU A 263 -11.33 -9.13 -26.02
CA LEU A 263 -12.33 -8.35 -25.31
C LEU A 263 -13.36 -9.26 -24.62
N SER A 264 -13.88 -10.27 -25.32
CA SER A 264 -14.89 -11.19 -24.77
C SER A 264 -14.34 -12.05 -23.64
N LEU A 265 -13.06 -12.42 -23.68
CA LEU A 265 -12.39 -13.11 -22.58
C LEU A 265 -12.25 -12.21 -21.35
N ASN A 266 -11.91 -10.93 -21.57
CA ASN A 266 -11.79 -9.96 -20.48
C ASN A 266 -13.16 -9.66 -19.85
N VAL A 267 -14.19 -9.39 -20.65
CA VAL A 267 -15.58 -9.21 -20.18
C VAL A 267 -16.13 -10.50 -19.54
N GLY A 268 -15.76 -11.66 -20.08
CA GLY A 268 -16.11 -12.97 -19.52
C GLY A 268 -15.57 -13.20 -18.11
N ALA A 269 -14.48 -12.53 -17.72
CA ALA A 269 -13.95 -12.60 -16.35
C ALA A 269 -14.97 -12.09 -15.31
N LEU A 270 -15.72 -11.02 -15.62
CA LEU A 270 -16.82 -10.54 -14.77
C LEU A 270 -17.96 -11.56 -14.70
N ALA A 271 -18.29 -12.18 -15.84
CA ALA A 271 -19.36 -13.18 -15.93
C ALA A 271 -19.03 -14.46 -15.15
N LEU A 272 -17.75 -14.83 -15.08
CA LEU A 272 -17.23 -15.93 -14.24
C LEU A 272 -17.12 -15.57 -12.76
N GLY A 273 -17.60 -14.39 -12.35
CA GLY A 273 -17.67 -14.00 -10.94
C GLY A 273 -16.35 -13.52 -10.36
N MET A 274 -15.35 -13.18 -11.18
CA MET A 274 -14.13 -12.56 -10.67
C MET A 274 -14.45 -11.20 -10.05
N ARG A 275 -14.22 -11.06 -8.74
CA ARG A 275 -14.56 -9.87 -7.95
C ARG A 275 -13.48 -9.55 -6.92
N GLY A 276 -13.61 -8.39 -6.28
CA GLY A 276 -12.78 -7.98 -5.15
C GLY A 276 -11.29 -7.83 -5.50
N ILE A 277 -10.41 -8.31 -4.63
CA ILE A 277 -8.96 -8.09 -4.69
C ILE A 277 -8.33 -8.69 -5.97
N ILE A 278 -8.79 -9.86 -6.42
CA ILE A 278 -8.18 -10.55 -7.58
C ILE A 278 -8.42 -9.76 -8.87
N LEU A 279 -9.67 -9.36 -9.12
CA LEU A 279 -10.03 -8.58 -10.30
C LEU A 279 -9.23 -7.28 -10.35
N ARG A 280 -9.17 -6.55 -9.22
CA ARG A 280 -8.40 -5.30 -9.12
C ARG A 280 -6.91 -5.50 -9.38
N GLN A 281 -6.30 -6.62 -8.98
CA GLN A 281 -4.89 -6.89 -9.28
C GLN A 281 -4.66 -7.16 -10.77
N ILE A 282 -5.58 -7.86 -11.43
CA ILE A 282 -5.50 -8.13 -12.87
C ILE A 282 -5.69 -6.83 -13.65
N ASP A 283 -6.71 -6.04 -13.31
CA ASP A 283 -6.99 -4.76 -13.95
C ASP A 283 -5.84 -3.77 -13.76
N ALA A 284 -5.26 -3.70 -12.55
CA ALA A 284 -4.08 -2.89 -12.27
C ALA A 284 -2.87 -3.32 -13.11
N LEU A 285 -2.63 -4.63 -13.25
CA LEU A 285 -1.54 -5.15 -14.08
C LEU A 285 -1.77 -4.86 -15.57
N LEU A 286 -2.98 -5.11 -16.07
CA LEU A 286 -3.35 -4.82 -17.45
C LEU A 286 -3.19 -3.34 -17.76
N LEU A 287 -3.68 -2.45 -16.90
CA LEU A 287 -3.50 -1.01 -17.06
C LEU A 287 -2.02 -0.62 -17.13
N ALA A 288 -1.22 -1.10 -16.18
CA ALA A 288 0.20 -0.77 -16.08
C ALA A 288 1.00 -1.25 -17.30
N LEU A 289 0.58 -2.34 -17.96
CA LEU A 289 1.21 -2.87 -19.17
C LEU A 289 0.68 -2.20 -20.45
N LEU A 290 -0.64 -2.06 -20.56
CA LEU A 290 -1.30 -1.63 -21.79
C LEU A 290 -1.26 -0.12 -22.00
N ALA A 291 -1.28 0.69 -20.93
CA ALA A 291 -1.24 2.14 -21.06
C ALA A 291 0.07 2.65 -21.73
N PRO A 292 1.28 2.28 -21.26
CA PRO A 292 2.52 2.67 -21.95
C PRO A 292 2.62 2.06 -23.34
N THR A 293 2.11 0.84 -23.55
CA THR A 293 2.05 0.18 -24.87
C THR A 293 1.19 1.00 -25.84
N TYR A 294 0.00 1.41 -25.40
CA TYR A 294 -0.92 2.23 -26.18
C TYR A 294 -0.32 3.61 -26.50
N GLY A 295 0.31 4.26 -25.50
CA GLY A 295 1.02 5.52 -25.70
C GLY A 295 2.13 5.39 -26.74
N GLY A 296 2.90 4.31 -26.71
CA GLY A 296 3.91 4.00 -27.73
C GLY A 296 3.30 3.82 -29.12
N LEU A 297 2.25 3.02 -29.25
CA LEU A 297 1.56 2.78 -30.52
C LEU A 297 0.97 4.05 -31.14
N LEU A 298 0.43 4.94 -30.31
CA LEU A 298 -0.18 6.19 -30.75
C LEU A 298 0.87 7.22 -31.18
N LEU A 299 1.94 7.36 -30.39
CA LEU A 299 2.85 8.50 -30.49
C LEU A 299 4.11 8.20 -31.31
N LEU A 300 4.68 6.98 -31.24
CA LEU A 300 5.93 6.64 -31.94
C LEU A 300 5.88 6.87 -33.46
N PRO A 301 4.79 6.52 -34.19
CA PRO A 301 4.72 6.74 -35.63
C PRO A 301 4.81 8.22 -36.05
N HIS A 302 4.55 9.14 -35.11
CA HIS A 302 4.52 10.59 -35.34
C HIS A 302 5.80 11.29 -34.91
N VAL A 303 6.78 10.55 -34.37
CA VAL A 303 8.06 11.12 -33.92
C VAL A 303 8.92 11.46 -35.13
N ARG A 304 9.37 12.72 -35.20
CA ARG A 304 10.31 13.24 -36.19
C ARG A 304 11.61 13.69 -35.53
N SER A 305 12.65 13.94 -36.33
CA SER A 305 13.89 14.51 -35.83
C SER A 305 13.68 15.94 -35.30
N GLY A 306 14.42 16.30 -34.24
CA GLY A 306 14.41 17.64 -33.66
C GLY A 306 13.75 17.73 -32.29
N TRP A 307 14.18 18.72 -31.51
CA TRP A 307 13.81 18.88 -30.10
C TRP A 307 12.31 19.11 -29.88
N ARG A 308 11.62 19.83 -30.78
CA ARG A 308 10.17 20.10 -30.67
C ARG A 308 9.35 18.81 -30.75
N SER A 309 9.74 17.90 -31.64
CA SER A 309 9.07 16.60 -31.76
C SER A 309 9.33 15.73 -30.54
N GLY A 310 10.56 15.72 -30.03
CA GLY A 310 10.92 15.01 -28.80
C GLY A 310 10.15 15.54 -27.59
N ALA A 311 10.09 16.86 -27.41
CA ALA A 311 9.35 17.50 -26.34
C ALA A 311 7.84 17.19 -26.41
N ARG A 312 7.23 17.27 -27.60
CA ARG A 312 5.82 16.89 -27.79
C ARG A 312 5.55 15.42 -27.45
N PHE A 313 6.43 14.52 -27.87
CA PHE A 313 6.33 13.09 -27.53
C PHE A 313 6.37 12.89 -26.02
N LEU A 314 7.37 13.48 -25.35
CA LEU A 314 7.52 13.39 -23.89
C LEU A 314 6.28 13.92 -23.17
N LEU A 315 5.80 15.12 -23.54
CA LEU A 315 4.62 15.72 -22.92
C LEU A 315 3.37 14.84 -23.06
N LEU A 316 3.08 14.35 -24.26
CA LEU A 316 1.90 13.51 -24.51
C LEU A 316 2.03 12.14 -23.85
N PHE A 317 3.21 11.52 -23.91
CA PHE A 317 3.44 10.22 -23.27
C PHE A 317 3.33 10.35 -21.75
N SER A 318 3.90 11.40 -21.15
CA SER A 318 3.76 11.70 -19.73
C SER A 318 2.32 11.97 -19.33
N ALA A 319 1.52 12.66 -20.16
CA ALA A 319 0.10 12.86 -19.90
C ALA A 319 -0.69 11.53 -19.89
N ILE A 320 -0.39 10.62 -20.83
CA ILE A 320 -0.98 9.27 -20.85
C ILE A 320 -0.56 8.48 -19.61
N SER A 321 0.73 8.49 -19.26
CA SER A 321 1.24 7.80 -18.07
C SER A 321 0.65 8.35 -16.77
N LEU A 322 0.49 9.67 -16.65
CA LEU A 322 -0.11 10.31 -15.48
C LEU A 322 -1.59 9.93 -15.35
N SER A 323 -2.33 9.96 -16.47
CA SER A 323 -3.74 9.54 -16.50
C SER A 323 -3.89 8.07 -16.10
N ALA A 324 -2.99 7.20 -16.59
CA ALA A 324 -2.94 5.80 -16.18
C ALA A 324 -2.58 5.63 -14.70
N GLY A 325 -1.70 6.48 -14.15
CA GLY A 325 -1.35 6.48 -12.73
C GLY A 325 -2.52 6.84 -11.82
N ILE A 326 -3.30 7.86 -12.20
CA ILE A 326 -4.55 8.25 -11.51
C ILE A 326 -5.54 7.07 -11.56
N PHE A 327 -5.75 6.49 -12.74
CA PHE A 327 -6.65 5.36 -12.88
C PHE A 327 -6.19 4.13 -12.09
N LEU A 328 -4.88 3.84 -12.08
CA LEU A 328 -4.29 2.78 -11.28
C LEU A 328 -4.50 3.01 -9.77
N GLY A 329 -4.33 4.25 -9.30
CA GLY A 329 -4.60 4.65 -7.94
C GLY A 329 -6.05 4.42 -7.53
N ALA A 330 -7.00 4.72 -8.43
CA ALA A 330 -8.42 4.48 -8.19
C ALA A 330 -8.79 2.99 -8.17
N ILE A 331 -8.22 2.17 -9.06
CA ILE A 331 -8.40 0.70 -9.05
C ILE A 331 -7.93 0.11 -7.70
N LEU A 332 -6.79 0.58 -7.21
CA LEU A 332 -6.16 0.13 -5.97
C LEU A 332 -6.67 0.88 -4.72
N ALA A 333 -7.68 1.75 -4.83
CA ALA A 333 -8.27 2.47 -3.70
C ALA A 333 -9.07 1.58 -2.73
N HIS A 334 -9.14 0.26 -2.99
CA HIS A 334 -9.81 -0.68 -2.12
C HIS A 334 -9.11 -0.76 -0.74
N PRO A 335 -9.87 -0.78 0.37
CA PRO A 335 -9.35 -0.70 1.73
C PRO A 335 -8.23 -1.70 2.05
N ALA A 336 -8.38 -2.96 1.61
CA ALA A 336 -7.35 -4.00 1.78
C ALA A 336 -5.96 -3.59 1.27
N PHE A 337 -5.84 -2.82 0.18
CA PHE A 337 -4.54 -2.32 -0.30
C PHE A 337 -4.03 -1.14 0.54
N LEU A 338 -4.93 -0.24 0.97
CA LEU A 338 -4.59 0.92 1.79
C LEU A 338 -4.06 0.50 3.17
N VAL A 339 -4.69 -0.50 3.79
CA VAL A 339 -4.23 -1.08 5.06
C VAL A 339 -3.10 -2.10 4.88
N LYS A 340 -2.59 -2.30 3.66
CA LYS A 340 -1.52 -3.25 3.31
C LYS A 340 -1.79 -4.72 3.66
N VAL A 341 -3.06 -5.10 3.81
CA VAL A 341 -3.47 -6.51 3.94
C VAL A 341 -3.37 -7.23 2.59
N ALA A 342 -3.65 -6.49 1.51
CA ALA A 342 -3.32 -6.87 0.14
C ALA A 342 -2.18 -6.00 -0.39
N GLN A 343 -1.33 -6.59 -1.22
CA GLN A 343 -0.27 -5.86 -1.95
C GLN A 343 -0.40 -6.16 -3.43
N PHE A 344 -0.06 -5.18 -4.27
CA PHE A 344 -0.06 -5.38 -5.71
C PHE A 344 1.13 -6.28 -6.12
N ARG A 345 0.82 -7.56 -6.40
CA ARG A 345 1.84 -8.57 -6.75
C ARG A 345 2.50 -8.32 -8.11
N GLY A 346 1.81 -7.59 -8.99
CA GLY A 346 2.25 -7.30 -10.34
C GLY A 346 3.30 -6.21 -10.48
N VAL A 347 3.77 -5.59 -9.38
CA VAL A 347 4.65 -4.40 -9.45
C VAL A 347 5.94 -4.67 -10.22
N LYS A 348 6.55 -5.85 -10.02
CA LYS A 348 7.79 -6.23 -10.72
C LYS A 348 7.55 -6.37 -12.22
N THR A 349 6.48 -7.07 -12.60
CA THR A 349 6.09 -7.25 -14.00
C THR A 349 5.74 -5.93 -14.67
N ALA A 350 4.97 -5.08 -13.97
CA ALA A 350 4.56 -3.76 -14.44
C ALA A 350 5.73 -2.79 -14.66
N LEU A 351 6.82 -2.93 -13.89
CA LEU A 351 8.03 -2.12 -14.07
C LEU A 351 8.95 -2.70 -15.16
N LEU A 352 9.05 -4.02 -15.24
CA LEU A 352 10.01 -4.69 -16.11
C LEU A 352 9.55 -4.75 -17.57
N LEU A 353 8.28 -5.12 -17.81
CA LEU A 353 7.81 -5.47 -19.15
C LEU A 353 7.62 -4.27 -20.11
N PRO A 354 7.09 -3.10 -19.70
CA PRO A 354 6.88 -1.98 -20.62
C PRO A 354 8.14 -1.48 -21.35
N PRO A 355 9.32 -1.38 -20.72
CA PRO A 355 10.57 -1.10 -21.44
C PRO A 355 10.86 -2.07 -22.59
N PHE A 356 10.68 -3.38 -22.39
CA PHE A 356 10.87 -4.37 -23.46
C PHE A 356 9.86 -4.19 -24.59
N VAL A 357 8.59 -3.94 -24.24
CA VAL A 357 7.56 -3.65 -25.25
C VAL A 357 7.92 -2.39 -26.03
N GLY A 358 8.40 -1.34 -25.36
CA GLY A 358 8.87 -0.11 -26.00
C GLY A 358 9.99 -0.35 -27.02
N VAL A 359 10.98 -1.18 -26.67
CA VAL A 359 12.05 -1.61 -27.59
C VAL A 359 11.47 -2.34 -28.81
N ILE A 360 10.54 -3.28 -28.61
CA ILE A 360 9.90 -4.01 -29.70
C ILE A 360 9.10 -3.07 -30.61
N LEU A 361 8.30 -2.16 -30.04
CA LEU A 361 7.51 -1.20 -30.79
C LEU A 361 8.39 -0.24 -31.59
N TYR A 362 9.47 0.25 -30.99
CA TYR A 362 10.44 1.10 -31.69
C TYR A 362 11.11 0.34 -32.83
N SER A 363 11.62 -0.87 -32.59
CA SER A 363 12.18 -1.75 -33.63
C SER A 363 11.20 -2.05 -34.76
N ARG A 364 9.91 -2.20 -34.47
CA ARG A 364 8.88 -2.40 -35.50
C ARG A 364 8.69 -1.15 -36.37
N SER A 365 8.90 0.05 -35.81
CA SER A 365 8.74 1.31 -36.53
C SER A 365 9.97 1.71 -37.36
N THR A 366 11.19 1.39 -36.89
CA THR A 366 12.45 1.84 -37.52
C THR A 366 13.31 0.71 -38.09
N GLY A 367 12.90 -0.55 -37.95
CA GLY A 367 13.72 -1.75 -38.24
C GLY A 367 14.76 -2.03 -37.15
N TRP A 368 15.36 -3.23 -37.08
CA TRP A 368 16.31 -3.62 -36.01
C TRP A 368 17.72 -3.01 -36.15
N GLU A 369 18.01 -2.30 -37.23
CA GLU A 369 19.34 -1.74 -37.48
C GLU A 369 19.75 -0.64 -36.50
N TRP A 370 18.77 0.02 -35.86
CA TRP A 370 19.06 1.04 -34.84
C TRP A 370 19.88 0.47 -33.68
N LEU A 371 19.71 -0.82 -33.35
CA LEU A 371 20.43 -1.46 -32.24
C LEU A 371 21.94 -1.54 -32.54
N ARG A 372 22.30 -1.79 -33.81
CA ARG A 372 23.69 -1.78 -34.27
C ARG A 372 24.26 -0.36 -34.36
N ARG A 373 23.42 0.61 -34.75
CA ARG A 373 23.80 2.03 -34.83
C ARG A 373 24.02 2.66 -33.45
N LEU A 374 23.23 2.23 -32.46
CA LEU A 374 23.31 2.69 -31.07
C LEU A 374 24.72 2.52 -30.47
N LEU A 375 25.42 1.47 -30.90
CA LEU A 375 26.77 1.13 -30.44
C LEU A 375 27.89 1.82 -31.25
N ARG A 376 27.57 2.49 -32.37
CA ARG A 376 28.57 2.99 -33.34
C ARG A 376 28.61 4.51 -33.50
N SER A 377 27.60 5.23 -33.01
CA SER A 377 27.44 6.68 -33.23
C SER A 377 27.46 7.44 -31.91
N SER A 378 28.21 8.54 -31.84
CA SER A 378 28.41 9.33 -30.62
C SER A 378 27.16 10.04 -30.10
N ARG A 379 26.18 10.35 -30.97
CA ARG A 379 24.86 10.86 -30.55
C ARG A 379 23.94 9.74 -30.06
N ASP A 380 24.09 8.55 -30.62
CA ASP A 380 23.29 7.38 -30.23
C ASP A 380 23.84 6.71 -28.95
N LEU A 381 25.12 6.94 -28.61
CA LEU A 381 25.72 6.59 -27.32
C LEU A 381 25.02 7.27 -26.13
N LEU A 382 24.59 8.53 -26.28
CA LEU A 382 23.80 9.20 -25.24
C LEU A 382 22.43 8.50 -25.05
N GLY A 383 21.79 8.11 -26.15
CA GLY A 383 20.57 7.30 -26.11
C GLY A 383 20.79 5.93 -25.46
N ALA A 384 21.91 5.26 -25.77
CA ALA A 384 22.32 4.00 -25.13
C ALA A 384 22.55 4.17 -23.63
N LEU A 385 23.23 5.23 -23.22
CA LEU A 385 23.49 5.56 -21.82
C LEU A 385 22.20 5.86 -21.07
N LEU A 386 21.25 6.61 -21.66
CA LEU A 386 19.95 6.87 -21.05
C LEU A 386 19.11 5.60 -20.91
N LEU A 387 19.14 4.71 -21.92
CA LEU A 387 18.47 3.41 -21.85
C LEU A 387 19.09 2.53 -20.77
N LEU A 388 20.43 2.43 -20.72
CA LEU A 388 21.16 1.70 -19.68
C LEU A 388 20.89 2.26 -18.30
N ALA A 389 20.90 3.58 -18.13
CA ALA A 389 20.56 4.24 -16.87
C ALA A 389 19.11 3.94 -16.45
N SER A 390 18.18 3.90 -17.39
CA SER A 390 16.78 3.52 -17.13
C SER A 390 16.67 2.07 -16.68
N ILE A 391 17.33 1.14 -17.36
CA ILE A 391 17.37 -0.28 -16.99
C ILE A 391 18.05 -0.46 -15.63
N ALA A 392 19.17 0.20 -15.39
CA ALA A 392 19.89 0.18 -14.12
C ALA A 392 19.02 0.71 -12.98
N THR A 393 18.28 1.80 -13.21
CA THR A 393 17.34 2.37 -12.23
C THR A 393 16.21 1.38 -11.92
N VAL A 394 15.58 0.79 -12.93
CA VAL A 394 14.55 -0.24 -12.75
C VAL A 394 15.11 -1.43 -11.97
N THR A 395 16.30 -1.90 -12.34
CA THR A 395 16.98 -3.01 -11.67
C THR A 395 17.28 -2.70 -10.21
N PHE A 396 17.80 -1.50 -9.93
CA PHE A 396 18.06 -1.02 -8.57
C PHE A 396 16.77 -0.97 -7.74
N ILE A 397 15.67 -0.45 -8.30
CA ILE A 397 14.36 -0.41 -7.64
C ILE A 397 13.89 -1.84 -7.31
N LEU A 398 14.02 -2.78 -8.25
CA LEU A 398 13.61 -4.17 -8.06
C LEU A 398 14.43 -4.86 -6.96
N LEU A 399 15.76 -4.66 -6.95
CA LEU A 399 16.66 -5.19 -5.92
C LEU A 399 16.32 -4.61 -4.55
N ARG A 400 16.05 -3.31 -4.46
CA ARG A 400 15.66 -2.66 -3.20
C ARG A 400 14.30 -3.12 -2.68
N SER A 401 13.33 -3.36 -3.58
CA SER A 401 11.96 -3.76 -3.20
C SER A 401 11.89 -5.15 -2.55
N GLY A 402 12.90 -6.01 -2.75
CA GLY A 402 12.96 -7.37 -2.20
C GLY A 402 13.57 -7.47 -0.80
N ASN A 403 14.09 -6.39 -0.24
CA ASN A 403 14.83 -6.44 1.02
C ASN A 403 13.93 -6.42 2.29
N THR A 404 12.63 -6.68 2.13
CA THR A 404 11.67 -6.81 3.24
C THR A 404 11.88 -8.09 4.03
N ASP A 405 12.38 -9.16 3.39
CA ASP A 405 12.60 -10.46 4.05
C ASP A 405 13.79 -10.41 5.03
N GLY A 406 14.76 -9.52 4.81
CA GLY A 406 15.86 -9.26 5.75
C GLY A 406 15.40 -8.53 7.01
N LEU A 407 14.47 -7.58 6.89
CA LEU A 407 13.87 -6.87 8.03
C LEU A 407 12.90 -7.78 8.81
N ALA A 408 12.12 -8.62 8.13
CA ALA A 408 11.23 -9.59 8.79
C ALA A 408 12.01 -10.60 9.66
N ARG A 409 13.24 -10.99 9.28
CA ARG A 409 14.11 -11.82 10.13
C ARG A 409 14.57 -11.11 11.40
N LEU A 410 14.83 -9.81 11.33
CA LEU A 410 15.16 -9.00 12.52
C LEU A 410 13.97 -8.92 13.49
N TYR A 411 12.74 -8.85 12.98
CA TYR A 411 11.53 -8.90 13.81
C TYR A 411 11.24 -10.28 14.42
N ARG A 412 11.80 -11.37 13.88
CA ARG A 412 11.67 -12.74 14.41
C ARG A 412 12.82 -13.14 15.36
N GLY A 413 13.86 -12.33 15.47
CA GLY A 413 15.08 -12.65 16.22
C GLY A 413 15.21 -11.98 17.59
N GLY A 414 14.11 -11.47 18.15
CA GLY A 414 14.07 -10.80 19.46
C GLY A 414 13.47 -11.66 20.56
#